data_AF-A0A5R2N9Q6-F1
#
_entry.id   AF-A0A5R2N9Q6-F1
#
_cell.length_a   1.000
_cell.length_b   1.000
_cell.length_c   1.000
_cell.angle_alpha   90.00
_cell.angle_beta   90.00
_cell.angle_gamma   90.00
#
_symmetry.space_group_name_H-M   'P 1'
#
loop_
_entity.id
_entity.type
_entity.pdbx_description
1 polymer ?
#
loop_
_entity_poly.entity_id
_entity_poly.type
_entity_poly.pdbx_seq_one_letter_code
_entity_poly.pdbx_strand_id
1 'polypeptide(L)'
;MPEFILDSSGRVDMPPPAAPLSFSDLDAFTQGYIEAIFFTNECPQVDTEEFNTAEHQAAMVEGAADGVLPCDVGFADLAPETLQAIIADCSAWQVANAELLAAAYARNYEPEQAGRDYWYTRNGHGVGFWDRSELEPDSAEYEALTAEMVENRDIAAAWQAAYDKRSVLNEESLGEKLSKACRYRTVDVYFG
;
A
#
# COMPACT_ATOMS: atom_id res chain seq x y z
N MET A 1 -7.72 18.96 -5.85
CA MET A 1 -8.58 17.77 -5.68
C MET A 1 -9.18 17.84 -4.29
N PRO A 2 -10.46 17.51 -4.10
CA PRO A 2 -10.98 17.29 -2.75
C PRO A 2 -10.16 16.20 -2.05
N GLU A 3 -10.00 16.32 -0.74
CA GLU A 3 -9.29 15.36 0.09
C GLU A 3 -10.13 14.08 0.21
N PHE A 4 -9.53 12.92 -0.04
CA PHE A 4 -10.18 11.64 0.25
C PHE A 4 -10.24 11.45 1.77
N ILE A 5 -11.42 11.14 2.29
CA ILE A 5 -11.64 10.90 3.72
C ILE A 5 -12.45 9.61 3.83
N LEU A 6 -11.82 8.55 4.33
CA LEU A 6 -12.52 7.31 4.66
C LEU A 6 -13.54 7.57 5.79
N ASP A 7 -14.78 7.14 5.62
CA ASP A 7 -15.71 7.05 6.75
C ASP A 7 -15.26 5.93 7.69
N SER A 8 -14.54 6.33 8.73
CA SER A 8 -14.05 5.46 9.80
C SER A 8 -15.06 5.29 10.95
N SER A 9 -16.27 5.84 10.80
CA SER A 9 -17.32 5.69 11.80
C SER A 9 -17.93 4.28 11.79
N GLY A 10 -18.62 3.93 12.87
CA GLY A 10 -19.26 2.62 13.02
C GLY A 10 -18.31 1.50 13.46
N ARG A 11 -18.81 0.27 13.39
CA ARG A 11 -18.11 -0.95 13.82
C ARG A 11 -18.47 -2.10 12.90
N VAL A 12 -17.50 -2.99 12.67
CA VAL A 12 -17.74 -4.27 12.01
C VAL A 12 -18.15 -5.30 13.07
N ASP A 13 -19.30 -5.94 12.84
CA ASP A 13 -19.86 -6.96 13.74
C ASP A 13 -19.13 -8.29 13.60
N MET A 14 -18.13 -8.51 14.46
CA MET A 14 -17.31 -9.72 14.42
C MET A 14 -18.08 -10.97 14.86
N PRO A 15 -17.84 -12.14 14.25
CA PRO A 15 -18.48 -13.38 14.68
C PRO A 15 -18.03 -13.80 16.08
N PRO A 16 -18.90 -14.40 16.90
CA PRO A 16 -18.54 -14.89 18.22
C PRO A 16 -17.34 -15.86 18.19
N PRO A 17 -16.40 -15.79 19.15
CA PRO A 17 -16.47 -15.03 20.41
C PRO A 17 -15.86 -13.62 20.34
N ALA A 18 -15.49 -13.12 19.16
CA ALA A 18 -14.88 -11.80 19.02
C ALA A 18 -15.89 -10.68 19.29
N ALA A 19 -15.42 -9.57 19.86
CA ALA A 19 -16.21 -8.35 20.01
C ALA A 19 -16.21 -7.55 18.70
N PRO A 20 -17.25 -6.74 18.41
CA PRO A 20 -17.23 -5.82 17.28
C PRO A 20 -16.01 -4.91 17.31
N LEU A 21 -15.46 -4.58 16.15
CA LEU A 21 -14.25 -3.74 16.02
C LEU A 21 -14.58 -2.40 15.36
N SER A 22 -14.01 -1.34 15.89
CA SER A 22 -14.03 0.02 15.30
C SER A 22 -12.69 0.27 14.59
N PHE A 23 -12.64 1.22 13.66
CA PHE A 23 -11.40 1.51 12.91
C PHE A 23 -10.22 1.86 13.84
N SER A 24 -10.49 2.62 14.91
CA SER A 24 -9.50 3.00 15.92
C SER A 24 -9.00 1.86 16.80
N ASP A 25 -9.68 0.70 16.79
CA ASP A 25 -9.26 -0.49 17.55
C ASP A 25 -8.14 -1.26 16.83
N LEU A 26 -7.91 -0.96 15.54
CA LEU A 26 -6.87 -1.57 14.71
C LEU A 26 -5.51 -0.93 14.96
N ASP A 27 -4.42 -1.65 14.68
CA ASP A 27 -3.09 -1.04 14.68
C ASP A 27 -2.91 -0.10 13.48
N ALA A 28 -2.03 0.89 13.62
CA ALA A 28 -1.85 1.95 12.62
C ALA A 28 -1.49 1.41 11.22
N PHE A 29 -0.74 0.31 11.12
CA PHE A 29 -0.42 -0.30 9.84
C PHE A 29 -1.69 -0.83 9.15
N THR A 30 -2.52 -1.58 9.87
CA THR A 30 -3.78 -2.09 9.33
C THR A 30 -4.74 -0.95 8.97
N GLN A 31 -4.77 0.13 9.74
CA GLN A 31 -5.54 1.34 9.41
C GLN A 31 -5.13 1.93 8.06
N GLY A 32 -3.84 2.21 7.86
CA GLY A 32 -3.33 2.74 6.59
C GLY A 32 -3.54 1.79 5.41
N TYR A 33 -3.46 0.47 5.64
CA TYR A 33 -3.76 -0.53 4.62
C TYR A 33 -5.22 -0.46 4.16
N ILE A 34 -6.17 -0.36 5.10
CA ILE A 34 -7.61 -0.24 4.78
C ILE A 34 -7.90 1.07 4.05
N GLU A 35 -7.33 2.19 4.50
CA GLU A 35 -7.50 3.46 3.80
C GLU A 35 -7.03 3.39 2.34
N ALA A 36 -5.90 2.73 2.09
CA ALA A 36 -5.39 2.55 0.74
C ALA A 36 -6.31 1.68 -0.13
N ILE A 37 -6.95 0.66 0.45
CA ILE A 37 -7.99 -0.12 -0.25
C ILE A 37 -9.12 0.79 -0.72
N PHE A 38 -9.76 1.51 0.19
CA PHE A 38 -10.90 2.36 -0.18
C PHE A 38 -10.49 3.47 -1.16
N PHE A 39 -9.35 4.11 -0.95
CA PHE A 39 -8.85 5.16 -1.84
C PHE A 39 -8.64 4.69 -3.29
N THR A 40 -8.20 3.45 -3.48
CA THR A 40 -7.81 2.95 -4.82
C THR A 40 -8.88 2.13 -5.53
N ASN A 41 -9.82 1.57 -4.77
CA ASN A 41 -10.84 0.67 -5.31
C ASN A 41 -12.23 1.28 -5.38
N GLU A 42 -12.44 2.49 -4.88
CA GLU A 42 -13.72 3.19 -5.02
C GLU A 42 -14.05 3.45 -6.50
N CYS A 43 -15.30 3.19 -6.87
CA CYS A 43 -15.98 3.59 -8.09
C CYS A 43 -16.55 4.98 -7.84
N PRO A 44 -15.90 6.03 -8.36
CA PRO A 44 -16.39 7.38 -8.13
C PRO A 44 -17.77 7.51 -8.78
N GLN A 45 -18.69 8.20 -8.10
CA GLN A 45 -20.03 8.56 -8.61
C GLN A 45 -21.07 7.43 -8.64
N VAL A 46 -20.73 6.21 -8.20
CA VAL A 46 -21.67 5.09 -8.13
C VAL A 46 -21.92 4.76 -6.67
N ASP A 47 -23.15 4.98 -6.21
CA ASP A 47 -23.58 4.59 -4.87
C ASP A 47 -23.90 3.09 -4.78
N THR A 48 -24.15 2.61 -3.57
CA THR A 48 -24.44 1.20 -3.33
C THR A 48 -25.69 0.71 -4.08
N GLU A 49 -26.68 1.56 -4.32
CA GLU A 49 -27.90 1.17 -5.04
C GLU A 49 -27.58 0.91 -6.52
N GLU A 50 -26.90 1.85 -7.17
CA GLU A 50 -26.49 1.73 -8.57
C GLU A 50 -25.47 0.61 -8.76
N PHE A 51 -24.51 0.48 -7.84
CA PHE A 51 -23.48 -0.56 -7.85
C PHE A 51 -24.08 -1.96 -7.89
N ASN A 52 -25.16 -2.20 -7.16
CA ASN A 52 -25.83 -3.51 -7.07
C ASN A 52 -26.77 -3.83 -8.25
N THR A 53 -26.94 -2.92 -9.20
CA THR A 53 -27.77 -3.20 -10.39
C THR A 53 -27.13 -4.27 -11.26
N ALA A 54 -27.95 -5.11 -11.91
CA ALA A 54 -27.44 -6.15 -12.81
C ALA A 54 -26.63 -5.58 -13.98
N GLU A 55 -26.95 -4.36 -14.41
CA GLU A 55 -26.21 -3.64 -15.46
C GLU A 55 -24.81 -3.25 -14.99
N HIS A 56 -24.67 -2.62 -13.82
CA HIS A 56 -23.37 -2.24 -13.28
C HIS A 56 -22.50 -3.47 -12.98
N GLN A 57 -23.09 -4.52 -12.40
CA GLN A 57 -22.40 -5.79 -12.15
C GLN A 57 -21.89 -6.44 -13.45
N ALA A 58 -22.66 -6.37 -14.55
CA ALA A 58 -22.20 -6.85 -15.86
C ALA A 58 -21.05 -5.99 -16.42
N ALA A 59 -21.14 -4.66 -16.29
CA ALA A 59 -20.09 -3.74 -16.71
C ALA A 59 -18.76 -3.99 -15.97
N MET A 60 -18.79 -4.28 -14.66
CA MET A 60 -17.59 -4.67 -13.91
C MET A 60 -16.95 -5.96 -14.45
N VAL A 61 -17.75 -6.99 -14.74
CA VAL A 61 -17.24 -8.25 -15.30
C VAL A 61 -16.61 -8.04 -16.68
N GLU A 62 -17.16 -7.13 -17.48
CA GLU A 62 -16.63 -6.77 -18.80
C GLU A 62 -15.44 -5.80 -18.73
N GLY A 63 -15.06 -5.32 -17.53
CA GLY A 63 -14.00 -4.34 -17.33
C GLY A 63 -14.34 -2.94 -17.85
N ALA A 64 -15.63 -2.62 -17.95
CA ALA A 64 -16.16 -1.35 -18.41
C ALA A 64 -16.56 -0.39 -17.28
N ALA A 65 -16.45 -0.82 -16.02
CA ALA A 65 -16.67 0.00 -14.84
C ALA A 65 -15.34 0.40 -14.19
N ASP A 66 -15.30 1.62 -13.64
CA ASP A 66 -14.16 2.11 -12.87
C ASP A 66 -14.29 1.65 -11.41
N GLY A 67 -13.27 1.04 -10.83
CA GLY A 67 -13.31 0.62 -9.41
C GLY A 67 -14.17 -0.61 -9.12
N VAL A 68 -14.20 -1.03 -7.86
CA VAL A 68 -14.86 -2.25 -7.35
C VAL A 68 -15.57 -2.04 -5.99
N LEU A 69 -15.69 -0.79 -5.53
CA LEU A 69 -16.42 -0.41 -4.31
C LEU A 69 -17.32 0.79 -4.61
N PRO A 70 -18.54 0.89 -4.10
CA PRO A 70 -19.36 2.09 -4.25
C PRO A 70 -18.78 3.27 -3.46
N CYS A 71 -19.18 4.50 -3.80
CA CYS A 71 -18.64 5.72 -3.20
C CYS A 71 -19.27 6.12 -1.84
N ASP A 72 -20.22 5.33 -1.35
CA ASP A 72 -20.95 5.57 -0.10
C ASP A 72 -20.70 4.49 0.98
N VAL A 73 -19.72 3.61 0.77
CA VAL A 73 -19.30 2.62 1.79
C VAL A 73 -18.06 3.08 2.56
N GLY A 74 -17.98 2.65 3.82
CA GLY A 74 -16.88 2.92 4.72
C GLY A 74 -16.43 1.70 5.50
N PHE A 75 -15.71 1.95 6.60
CA PHE A 75 -15.14 0.89 7.42
C PHE A 75 -16.19 -0.09 7.95
N ALA A 76 -17.36 0.41 8.35
CA ALA A 76 -18.42 -0.41 8.92
C ALA A 76 -19.08 -1.38 7.93
N ASP A 77 -18.91 -1.15 6.62
CA ASP A 77 -19.49 -1.98 5.56
C ASP A 77 -18.61 -3.17 5.17
N LEU A 78 -17.40 -3.27 5.74
CA LEU A 78 -16.55 -4.44 5.56
C LEU A 78 -17.22 -5.68 6.16
N ALA A 79 -17.27 -6.76 5.37
CA ALA A 79 -17.70 -8.05 5.88
C ALA A 79 -16.75 -8.52 7.01
N PRO A 80 -17.25 -9.16 8.08
CA PRO A 80 -16.43 -9.58 9.21
C PRO A 80 -15.30 -10.54 8.83
N GLU A 81 -15.54 -11.42 7.85
CA GLU A 81 -14.53 -12.35 7.32
C GLU A 81 -13.44 -11.59 6.56
N THR A 82 -13.81 -10.55 5.81
CA THR A 82 -12.87 -9.68 5.09
C THR A 82 -11.99 -8.91 6.07
N LEU A 83 -12.58 -8.31 7.11
CA LEU A 83 -11.80 -7.62 8.15
C LEU A 83 -10.83 -8.57 8.85
N GLN A 84 -11.26 -9.80 9.17
CA GLN A 84 -10.37 -10.82 9.76
C GLN A 84 -9.22 -11.19 8.83
N ALA A 85 -9.49 -11.38 7.53
CA ALA A 85 -8.46 -11.70 6.55
C ALA A 85 -7.44 -10.57 6.42
N ILE A 86 -7.90 -9.31 6.39
CA ILE A 86 -7.02 -8.13 6.35
C ILE A 86 -6.13 -8.07 7.59
N ILE A 87 -6.70 -8.21 8.79
CA ILE A 87 -5.93 -8.19 10.06
C ILE A 87 -4.90 -9.33 10.07
N ALA A 88 -5.29 -10.53 9.67
CA ALA A 88 -4.40 -11.69 9.67
C ALA A 88 -3.24 -11.52 8.67
N ASP A 89 -3.52 -10.99 7.48
CA ASP A 89 -2.51 -10.75 6.45
C ASP A 89 -1.53 -9.64 6.86
N CYS A 90 -2.04 -8.50 7.36
CA CYS A 90 -1.22 -7.41 7.88
C CYS A 90 -0.31 -7.90 9.03
N SER A 91 -0.89 -8.59 10.00
CA SER A 91 -0.15 -9.15 11.14
C SER A 91 0.91 -10.15 10.71
N ALA A 92 0.58 -11.08 9.80
CA ALA A 92 1.54 -12.07 9.29
C ALA A 92 2.71 -11.39 8.57
N TRP A 93 2.43 -10.36 7.77
CA TRP A 93 3.46 -9.62 7.06
C TRP A 93 4.33 -8.77 8.00
N GLN A 94 3.73 -8.08 8.99
CA GLN A 94 4.45 -7.32 10.00
C GLN A 94 5.39 -8.21 10.82
N VAL A 95 4.93 -9.40 11.23
CA VAL A 95 5.76 -10.37 11.95
C VAL A 95 6.90 -10.90 11.08
N ALA A 96 6.63 -11.24 9.83
CA ALA A 96 7.64 -11.76 8.91
C ALA A 96 8.74 -10.74 8.56
N ASN A 97 8.42 -9.44 8.63
CA ASN A 97 9.32 -8.35 8.23
C ASN A 97 9.66 -7.41 9.39
N ALA A 98 9.50 -7.87 10.64
CA ALA A 98 9.63 -7.04 11.83
C ALA A 98 10.98 -6.30 11.92
N GLU A 99 12.08 -6.94 11.52
CA GLU A 99 13.41 -6.32 11.50
C GLU A 99 13.52 -5.19 10.48
N LEU A 100 12.97 -5.38 9.27
CA LEU A 100 12.97 -4.36 8.22
C LEU A 100 12.08 -3.18 8.60
N LEU A 101 10.91 -3.45 9.18
CA LEU A 101 9.99 -2.43 9.67
C LEU A 101 10.59 -1.65 10.83
N ALA A 102 11.25 -2.31 11.79
CA ALA A 102 11.95 -1.62 12.88
C ALA A 102 13.05 -0.70 12.34
N ALA A 103 13.81 -1.14 11.33
CA ALA A 103 14.82 -0.30 10.68
C ALA A 103 14.20 0.89 9.92
N ALA A 104 13.04 0.69 9.29
CA ALA A 104 12.31 1.74 8.61
C ALA A 104 11.76 2.78 9.60
N TYR A 105 11.12 2.34 10.67
CA TYR A 105 10.53 3.21 11.69
C TYR A 105 11.59 4.04 12.43
N ALA A 106 12.82 3.54 12.54
CA ALA A 106 13.94 4.31 13.06
C ALA A 106 14.33 5.52 12.17
N ARG A 107 13.78 5.63 10.96
CA ARG A 107 14.02 6.71 9.99
C ARG A 107 12.84 7.67 9.84
N ASN A 108 12.01 7.81 10.88
CA ASN A 108 10.77 8.62 10.86
C ASN A 108 9.76 8.18 9.79
N TYR A 109 9.78 6.90 9.45
CA TYR A 109 8.76 6.30 8.60
C TYR A 109 7.64 5.74 9.48
N GLU A 110 6.41 6.17 9.26
CA GLU A 110 5.31 5.85 10.17
C GLU A 110 4.63 4.51 9.82
N PRO A 111 4.16 3.73 10.82
CA PRO A 111 3.48 2.45 10.57
C PRO A 111 2.25 2.57 9.67
N GLU A 112 1.49 3.66 9.79
CA GLU A 112 0.32 3.93 8.95
C GLU A 112 0.70 4.10 7.47
N GLN A 113 1.77 4.84 7.20
CA GLN A 113 2.32 4.98 5.85
C GLN A 113 2.82 3.63 5.31
N ALA A 114 3.43 2.80 6.18
CA ALA A 114 3.86 1.45 5.82
C ALA A 114 2.68 0.55 5.41
N GLY A 115 1.52 0.70 6.06
CA GLY A 115 0.29 0.00 5.69
C GLY A 115 -0.19 0.36 4.29
N ARG A 116 -0.22 1.67 3.97
CA ARG A 116 -0.57 2.17 2.63
C ARG A 116 0.39 1.64 1.57
N ASP A 117 1.68 1.73 1.84
CA ASP A 117 2.72 1.29 0.93
C ASP A 117 2.72 -0.23 0.72
N TYR A 118 2.30 -1.00 1.72
CA TYR A 118 2.08 -2.42 1.57
C TYR A 118 0.97 -2.72 0.54
N TRP A 119 -0.16 -2.01 0.62
CA TRP A 119 -1.23 -2.12 -0.38
C TRP A 119 -0.79 -1.66 -1.77
N TYR A 120 -0.12 -0.52 -1.87
CA TYR A 120 0.30 0.01 -3.17
C TYR A 120 1.34 -0.90 -3.86
N THR A 121 2.32 -1.37 -3.08
CA THR A 121 3.41 -2.21 -3.59
C THR A 121 2.90 -3.57 -4.04
N ARG A 122 2.04 -4.23 -3.26
CA ARG A 122 1.55 -5.58 -3.61
C ARG A 122 0.65 -5.59 -4.85
N ASN A 123 -0.09 -4.51 -5.10
CA ASN A 123 -1.04 -4.39 -6.22
C ASN A 123 -0.46 -3.67 -7.44
N GLY A 124 0.77 -3.13 -7.35
CA GLY A 124 1.44 -2.51 -8.49
C GLY A 124 0.89 -1.14 -8.89
N HIS A 125 0.43 -0.32 -7.93
CA HIS A 125 -0.15 1.02 -8.18
C HIS A 125 0.87 2.08 -8.68
N GLY A 126 2.09 1.69 -9.05
CA GLY A 126 3.14 2.61 -9.52
C GLY A 126 3.78 3.48 -8.44
N VAL A 127 3.35 3.33 -7.18
CA VAL A 127 3.90 3.94 -5.97
C VAL A 127 3.99 2.88 -4.87
N GLY A 128 4.80 3.11 -3.84
CA GLY A 128 4.97 2.16 -2.74
C GLY A 128 6.23 2.43 -1.92
N PHE A 129 6.80 1.39 -1.30
CA PHE A 129 7.95 1.53 -0.41
C PHE A 129 9.19 2.12 -1.10
N TRP A 130 9.40 1.86 -2.40
CA TRP A 130 10.54 2.36 -3.16
C TRP A 130 10.47 3.86 -3.48
N ASP A 131 9.32 4.50 -3.25
CA ASP A 131 9.07 5.92 -3.52
C ASP A 131 9.23 6.79 -2.26
N ARG A 132 9.73 6.20 -1.16
CA ARG A 132 9.84 6.87 0.15
C ARG A 132 11.26 7.30 0.41
N SER A 133 11.46 8.62 0.46
CA SER A 133 12.75 9.25 0.71
C SER A 133 13.39 8.82 2.05
N GLU A 134 12.55 8.53 3.03
CA GLU A 134 12.90 8.05 4.37
C GLU A 134 13.53 6.64 4.33
N LEU A 135 13.25 5.86 3.28
CA LEU A 135 13.67 4.48 3.13
C LEU A 135 14.88 4.31 2.20
N GLU A 136 15.33 5.38 1.56
CA GLU A 136 16.55 5.40 0.76
C GLU A 136 17.81 5.19 1.63
N PRO A 137 18.88 4.59 1.09
CA PRO A 137 20.14 4.42 1.81
C PRO A 137 20.79 5.78 2.07
N ASP A 138 21.77 5.81 2.97
CA ASP A 138 22.44 7.02 3.49
C ASP A 138 22.63 8.08 2.39
N SER A 139 21.74 9.08 2.40
CA SER A 139 21.54 10.01 1.28
C SER A 139 22.85 10.66 0.85
N ALA A 140 23.83 10.81 1.75
CA ALA A 140 25.13 11.37 1.40
C ALA A 140 25.88 10.60 0.29
N GLU A 141 25.88 9.26 0.31
CA GLU A 141 26.57 8.47 -0.73
C GLU A 141 25.74 8.43 -2.02
N TYR A 142 24.43 8.33 -1.90
CA TYR A 142 23.51 8.39 -3.03
C TYR A 142 23.56 9.75 -3.76
N GLU A 143 23.59 10.85 -3.00
CA GLU A 143 23.74 12.22 -3.48
C GLU A 143 25.12 12.46 -4.08
N ALA A 144 26.18 11.93 -3.46
CA ALA A 144 27.54 12.00 -4.02
C ALA A 144 27.63 11.29 -5.38
N LEU A 145 27.04 10.11 -5.52
CA LEU A 145 26.98 9.38 -6.79
C LEU A 145 26.07 10.08 -7.81
N THR A 146 24.99 10.71 -7.37
CA THR A 146 24.13 11.52 -8.24
C THR A 146 24.88 12.76 -8.75
N ALA A 147 25.66 13.43 -7.91
CA ALA A 147 26.54 14.52 -8.31
C ALA A 147 27.63 14.04 -9.29
N GLU A 148 28.24 12.87 -9.04
CA GLU A 148 29.22 12.25 -9.94
C GLU A 148 28.58 11.94 -11.31
N MET A 149 27.35 11.43 -11.35
CA MET A 149 26.61 11.23 -12.61
C MET A 149 26.37 12.55 -13.35
N VAL A 150 25.98 13.63 -12.64
CA VAL A 150 25.76 14.94 -13.26
C VAL A 150 27.06 15.53 -13.83
N GLU A 151 28.16 15.42 -13.10
CA GLU A 151 29.49 15.87 -13.54
C GLU A 151 29.97 15.09 -14.78
N ASN A 152 29.66 13.79 -14.84
CA ASN A 152 30.07 12.90 -15.92
C ASN A 152 29.02 12.72 -17.03
N ARG A 153 27.98 13.56 -17.10
CA ARG A 153 26.85 13.40 -18.05
C ARG A 153 27.26 13.26 -19.52
N ASP A 154 28.41 13.82 -19.89
CA ASP A 154 28.94 13.83 -21.26
C ASP A 154 29.98 12.71 -21.50
N ILE A 155 30.29 11.90 -20.49
CA ILE A 155 31.26 10.80 -20.53
C ILE A 155 30.54 9.48 -20.22
N ALA A 156 30.00 8.85 -21.26
CA ALA A 156 29.12 7.68 -21.14
C ALA A 156 29.64 6.56 -20.22
N ALA A 157 30.94 6.22 -20.28
CA ALA A 157 31.51 5.16 -19.45
C ALA A 157 31.61 5.54 -17.96
N ALA A 158 31.94 6.80 -17.65
CA ALA A 158 32.02 7.29 -16.28
C ALA A 158 30.61 7.48 -15.68
N TRP A 159 29.68 8.00 -16.48
CA TRP A 159 28.26 8.08 -16.11
C TRP A 159 27.69 6.70 -15.78
N GLN A 160 27.92 5.71 -16.64
CA GLN A 160 27.43 4.35 -16.42
C GLN A 160 28.05 3.72 -15.17
N ALA A 161 29.35 3.91 -14.94
CA ALA A 161 30.01 3.39 -13.75
C ALA A 161 29.47 4.00 -12.44
N ALA A 162 29.12 5.29 -12.43
CA ALA A 162 28.46 5.93 -11.30
C ALA A 162 27.02 5.45 -11.12
N TYR A 163 26.27 5.31 -12.22
CA TYR A 163 24.92 4.73 -12.22
C TYR A 163 24.90 3.31 -11.64
N ASP A 164 25.81 2.43 -12.07
CA ASP A 164 25.85 1.04 -11.62
C ASP A 164 26.08 0.96 -10.10
N LYS A 165 27.01 1.77 -9.56
CA LYS A 165 27.23 1.86 -8.10
C LYS A 165 25.98 2.35 -7.37
N ARG A 166 25.32 3.39 -7.89
CA ARG A 166 24.09 3.94 -7.30
C ARG A 166 22.95 2.93 -7.33
N SER A 167 22.84 2.16 -8.42
CA SER A 167 21.83 1.10 -8.59
C SER A 167 21.99 0.02 -7.52
N VAL A 168 23.22 -0.41 -7.22
CA VAL A 168 23.48 -1.41 -6.17
C VAL A 168 23.06 -0.89 -4.78
N LEU A 169 23.37 0.37 -4.46
CA LEU A 169 22.92 0.99 -3.20
C LEU A 169 21.39 1.03 -3.13
N ASN A 170 20.73 1.34 -4.24
CA ASN A 170 19.27 1.36 -4.31
C ASN A 170 18.66 -0.04 -4.15
N GLU A 171 19.29 -1.07 -4.75
CA GLU A 171 18.87 -2.47 -4.64
C GLU A 171 18.91 -3.01 -3.20
N GLU A 172 19.74 -2.42 -2.35
CA GLU A 172 19.89 -2.72 -0.92
C GLU A 172 19.15 -1.72 0.00
N SER A 173 18.43 -0.75 -0.55
CA SER A 173 17.64 0.20 0.25
C SER A 173 16.59 -0.51 1.10
N LEU A 174 16.13 0.14 2.19
CA LEU A 174 15.03 -0.41 2.97
C LEU A 174 13.74 -0.44 2.14
N GLY A 175 13.52 0.58 1.31
CA GLY A 175 12.37 0.67 0.42
C GLY A 175 12.33 -0.50 -0.56
N GLU A 176 13.45 -0.82 -1.21
CA GLU A 176 13.54 -1.95 -2.13
C GLU A 176 13.43 -3.30 -1.41
N LYS A 177 14.04 -3.45 -0.22
CA LYS A 177 13.92 -4.67 0.59
C LYS A 177 12.47 -4.94 1.00
N LEU A 178 11.76 -3.92 1.46
CA LEU A 178 10.33 -4.02 1.80
C LEU A 178 9.48 -4.30 0.56
N SER A 179 9.80 -3.67 -0.57
CA SER A 179 9.12 -3.92 -1.85
C SER A 179 9.26 -5.37 -2.31
N LYS A 180 10.49 -5.90 -2.30
CA LYS A 180 10.78 -7.31 -2.59
C LYS A 180 10.07 -8.26 -1.61
N ALA A 181 9.98 -7.87 -0.35
CA ALA A 181 9.35 -8.67 0.70
C ALA A 181 7.83 -8.78 0.57
N CYS A 182 7.16 -7.78 -0.03
CA CYS A 182 5.73 -7.86 -0.33
C CYS A 182 5.42 -9.08 -1.20
N ARG A 183 6.31 -9.37 -2.17
CA ARG A 183 6.10 -10.27 -3.31
C ARG A 183 4.83 -9.87 -4.08
N TYR A 184 4.87 -9.84 -5.41
CA TYR A 184 3.65 -9.77 -6.20
C TYR A 184 2.86 -11.08 -6.02
N ARG A 185 2.08 -11.19 -4.94
CA ARG A 185 1.04 -12.18 -4.80
C ARG A 185 -0.24 -11.51 -5.26
N THR A 186 -0.83 -12.05 -6.32
CA THR A 186 -2.27 -12.05 -6.51
C THR A 186 -2.89 -12.72 -5.28
N VAL A 187 -3.13 -11.93 -4.24
CA VAL A 187 -4.15 -12.26 -3.26
C VAL A 187 -5.42 -11.73 -3.90
N ASP A 188 -6.13 -12.63 -4.57
CA ASP A 188 -7.48 -12.36 -5.03
C ASP A 188 -8.33 -12.17 -3.76
N VAL A 189 -8.56 -10.91 -3.38
CA VAL A 189 -9.21 -10.56 -2.10
C VAL A 189 -10.71 -10.89 -2.13
N TYR A 190 -11.25 -11.37 -3.26
CA TYR A 190 -12.68 -11.28 -3.54
C TYR A 190 -13.46 -12.58 -3.72
N PHE A 191 -12.86 -13.77 -3.77
CA PHE A 191 -13.63 -15.02 -3.66
C PHE A 191 -12.85 -16.09 -2.90
N GLY A 192 -13.53 -16.80 -1.99
CA GLY A 192 -12.97 -17.93 -1.26
C GLY A 192 -12.50 -19.09 -2.14
#